data_AF-A0A6A6DD36-F1
#
_entry.id   AF-A0A6A6DD36-F1
#
_cell.length_a   1.000
_cell.length_b   1.000
_cell.length_c   1.000
_cell.angle_alpha   90.00
_cell.angle_beta   90.00
_cell.angle_gamma   90.00
#
_symmetry.space_group_name_H-M   'P 1'
#
loop_
_entity.id
_entity.type
_entity.pdbx_description
1 polymer ?
#
loop_
_entity_poly.entity_id
_entity_poly.type
_entity_poly.pdbx_seq_one_letter_code
_entity_poly.pdbx_strand_id
1 'polypeptide(L)'
;MERYLRSQTSQASSASSSYRPYHSAASKRLQKAAAALRSPSPSSSRDSTPLSRLAHEYPENDSQIVGVRFDIDWSHIYRRQSRLVPARVGYRVRHKSQLKGARKIASFWQYGVELQYLEDDGSYTRLWLCKACHLNRELDDCKAVDATHHIVNHLKKSTCSTLTLG
;
A
#
# COMPACT_ATOMS: atom_id res chain seq x y z
N MET A 1 -38.52 -58.92 12.36
CA MET A 1 -39.11 -59.07 13.70
C MET A 1 -38.71 -57.85 14.51
N GLU A 2 -39.71 -57.04 14.85
CA GLU A 2 -39.65 -56.01 15.87
C GLU A 2 -39.21 -56.61 17.23
N ARG A 3 -38.59 -55.80 18.09
CA ARG A 3 -38.94 -55.67 19.52
C ARG A 3 -38.02 -54.65 20.23
N TYR A 4 -38.60 -53.47 20.41
CA TYR A 4 -38.71 -52.77 21.70
C TYR A 4 -37.88 -53.28 22.88
N LEU A 5 -37.10 -52.37 23.49
CA LEU A 5 -36.89 -52.36 24.94
C LEU A 5 -37.22 -50.96 25.46
N ARG A 6 -38.18 -50.96 26.39
CA ARG A 6 -38.89 -49.84 26.99
C ARG A 6 -38.37 -49.64 28.41
N SER A 7 -38.17 -48.36 28.74
CA SER A 7 -38.30 -47.71 30.05
C SER A 7 -37.40 -48.12 31.23
N GLN A 8 -36.73 -47.10 31.79
CA GLN A 8 -37.01 -46.68 33.17
C GLN A 8 -36.91 -45.15 33.31
N THR A 9 -37.94 -44.61 33.94
CA THR A 9 -38.17 -43.21 34.35
C THR A 9 -37.75 -43.10 35.83
N SER A 10 -37.18 -42.03 36.39
CA SER A 10 -37.86 -40.77 36.76
C SER A 10 -37.02 -39.97 37.77
N GLN A 11 -37.05 -38.63 37.64
CA GLN A 11 -36.96 -37.59 38.69
C GLN A 11 -35.57 -37.40 39.37
N ALA A 12 -35.11 -36.20 39.78
CA ALA A 12 -35.80 -35.01 40.25
C ALA A 12 -34.98 -33.71 40.02
N SER A 13 -35.59 -32.60 40.40
CA SER A 13 -35.40 -31.21 40.00
C SER A 13 -34.26 -30.43 40.70
N SER A 14 -33.88 -29.34 40.01
CA SER A 14 -33.48 -28.01 40.51
C SER A 14 -32.17 -27.87 41.31
N ALA A 15 -31.18 -27.23 40.67
CA ALA A 15 -30.34 -26.21 41.31
C ALA A 15 -29.93 -25.16 40.27
N SER A 16 -30.28 -23.93 40.60
CA SER A 16 -29.89 -22.67 39.96
C SER A 16 -28.39 -22.53 39.76
N SER A 17 -27.95 -22.01 38.62
CA SER A 17 -27.08 -20.82 38.59
C SER A 17 -26.91 -20.34 37.15
N SER A 18 -27.56 -19.22 36.85
CA SER A 18 -27.42 -18.48 35.60
C SER A 18 -26.01 -17.89 35.52
N TYR A 19 -25.06 -18.64 34.94
CA TYR A 19 -23.73 -18.10 34.65
C TYR A 19 -23.84 -17.12 33.47
N ARG A 20 -24.08 -15.84 33.76
CA ARG A 20 -23.89 -14.73 32.83
C ARG A 20 -22.47 -14.21 32.99
N PRO A 21 -21.57 -14.33 32.00
CA PRO A 21 -20.30 -13.63 32.01
C PRO A 21 -20.56 -12.12 31.97
N TYR A 22 -20.42 -11.46 33.10
CA TYR A 22 -20.49 -10.01 33.24
C TYR A 22 -19.17 -9.41 32.72
N HIS A 23 -19.17 -8.87 31.50
CA HIS A 23 -18.04 -8.10 30.98
C HIS A 23 -18.18 -6.63 31.40
N SER A 24 -17.75 -6.30 32.62
CA SER A 24 -17.61 -4.92 33.08
C SER A 24 -16.38 -4.28 32.44
N ALA A 25 -16.50 -3.81 31.20
CA ALA A 25 -15.49 -2.97 30.56
C ALA A 25 -15.53 -1.55 31.17
N ALA A 26 -14.85 -1.38 32.30
CA ALA A 26 -14.71 -0.08 32.96
C ALA A 26 -13.68 0.80 32.22
N SER A 27 -14.13 1.62 31.27
CA SER A 27 -13.30 2.70 30.70
C SER A 27 -13.32 3.92 31.62
N LYS A 28 -12.29 4.06 32.47
CA LYS A 28 -11.95 5.31 33.14
C LYS A 28 -10.82 5.99 32.36
N ARG A 29 -11.14 7.01 31.55
CA ARG A 29 -10.15 8.01 31.14
C ARG A 29 -10.65 9.39 31.54
N LEU A 30 -10.02 9.89 32.60
CA LEU A 30 -10.16 11.24 33.14
C LEU A 30 -9.91 12.29 32.06
N GLN A 31 -10.85 13.22 31.93
CA GLN A 31 -10.60 14.53 31.35
C GLN A 31 -9.74 15.33 32.33
N LYS A 32 -8.59 15.84 31.88
CA LYS A 32 -7.89 16.92 32.58
C LYS A 32 -7.68 18.05 31.60
N ALA A 33 -8.63 18.98 31.61
CA ALA A 33 -8.45 20.32 31.09
C ALA A 33 -7.51 21.09 32.03
N ALA A 34 -6.51 21.75 31.46
CA ALA A 34 -5.82 22.86 32.11
C ALA A 34 -5.63 23.96 31.08
N ALA A 35 -6.22 25.12 31.37
CA ALA A 35 -6.20 26.30 30.54
C ALA A 35 -4.94 27.15 30.79
N ALA A 36 -4.52 27.82 29.70
CA ALA A 36 -3.82 29.11 29.60
C ALA A 36 -2.51 29.35 30.38
N LEU A 37 -1.43 29.67 29.65
CA LEU A 37 -0.87 31.03 29.55
C LEU A 37 0.33 31.10 28.56
N ARG A 38 0.16 32.01 27.57
CA ARG A 38 1.11 32.83 26.80
C ARG A 38 2.63 32.57 26.89
N SER A 39 3.23 32.18 25.77
CA SER A 39 4.16 32.99 24.92
C SER A 39 4.81 32.09 23.87
N PRO A 40 4.92 32.52 22.60
CA PRO A 40 6.25 32.89 22.11
C PRO A 40 6.29 34.02 21.06
N SER A 41 7.41 34.74 21.02
CA SER A 41 7.95 35.42 19.82
C SER A 41 9.25 34.68 19.42
N PRO A 42 9.86 34.91 18.25
CA PRO A 42 9.37 35.38 16.95
C PRO A 42 9.68 34.37 15.82
N SER A 43 9.27 34.72 14.60
CA SER A 43 9.87 34.31 13.31
C SER A 43 10.06 32.81 12.98
N SER A 44 9.15 32.30 12.16
CA SER A 44 9.55 31.74 10.86
C SER A 44 8.32 31.70 9.97
N SER A 45 8.42 32.42 8.86
CA SER A 45 7.60 32.26 7.67
C SER A 45 7.30 30.78 7.46
N ARG A 46 6.07 30.37 7.75
CA ARG A 46 5.52 29.13 7.22
C ARG A 46 5.44 29.35 5.72
N ASP A 47 6.49 28.89 5.05
CA ASP A 47 6.43 28.55 3.64
C ASP A 47 5.19 27.66 3.50
N SER A 48 4.13 28.27 2.98
CA SER A 48 2.95 27.54 2.58
C SER A 48 3.37 26.79 1.34
N THR A 49 3.83 25.56 1.49
CA THR A 49 3.96 24.63 0.37
C THR A 49 2.76 23.68 0.33
N PRO A 50 1.56 24.10 -0.12
CA PRO A 50 0.55 23.15 -0.56
C PRO A 50 0.75 22.90 -2.06
N LEU A 51 1.88 22.28 -2.39
CA LEU A 51 1.98 21.48 -3.60
C LEU A 51 2.65 20.21 -3.14
N SER A 52 1.86 19.16 -2.89
CA SER A 52 2.35 17.79 -2.78
C SER A 52 3.00 17.40 -4.10
N ARG A 53 4.20 17.93 -4.37
CA ARG A 53 5.08 17.46 -5.42
C ARG A 53 5.52 16.09 -4.96
N LEU A 54 5.06 15.06 -5.67
CA LEU A 54 5.53 13.71 -5.41
C LEU A 54 7.04 13.66 -5.61
N ALA A 55 7.71 12.84 -4.80
CA ALA A 55 9.16 12.77 -4.80
C ALA A 55 9.66 12.22 -6.16
N HIS A 56 10.31 13.09 -6.94
CA HIS A 56 11.12 12.70 -8.10
C HIS A 56 12.53 12.30 -7.71
N GLU A 57 12.96 12.70 -6.52
CA GLU A 57 14.25 12.33 -5.95
C GLU A 57 14.18 10.92 -5.36
N TYR A 58 15.20 10.12 -5.67
CA TYR A 58 15.33 8.78 -5.11
C TYR A 58 15.64 8.89 -3.62
N PRO A 59 14.86 8.26 -2.72
CA PRO A 59 15.08 8.30 -1.29
C PRO A 59 16.43 7.67 -0.93
N GLU A 60 17.16 8.27 0.01
CA GLU A 60 18.48 7.82 0.47
C GLU A 60 18.51 6.37 0.97
N ASN A 61 17.35 5.82 1.36
CA ASN A 61 17.21 4.46 1.83
C ASN A 61 16.57 3.59 0.75
N ASP A 62 17.38 2.80 0.04
CA ASP A 62 16.95 1.83 -1.00
C ASP A 62 15.83 0.89 -0.53
N SER A 63 15.75 0.60 0.78
CA SER A 63 14.69 -0.25 1.32
C SER A 63 13.29 0.36 1.19
N GLN A 64 13.15 1.67 1.03
CA GLN A 64 11.84 2.34 1.03
C GLN A 64 11.07 2.22 -0.29
N ILE A 65 11.76 1.87 -1.38
CA ILE A 65 11.14 1.68 -2.70
C ILE A 65 11.06 0.20 -3.01
N VAL A 66 10.00 -0.22 -3.68
CA VAL A 66 9.88 -1.57 -4.22
C VAL A 66 10.22 -1.56 -5.71
N GLY A 67 11.20 -2.37 -6.07
CA GLY A 67 11.58 -2.59 -7.46
C GLY A 67 13.06 -2.37 -7.72
N VAL A 68 13.42 -2.25 -9.00
CA VAL A 68 14.78 -1.96 -9.44
C VAL A 68 15.02 -0.46 -9.52
N ARG A 69 16.23 -0.01 -9.14
CA ARG A 69 16.68 1.37 -9.33
C ARG A 69 17.19 1.57 -10.76
N PHE A 70 16.76 2.63 -11.41
CA PHE A 70 17.22 3.10 -12.71
C PHE A 70 16.83 4.57 -12.89
N ASP A 71 17.44 5.23 -13.87
CA ASP A 71 17.16 6.62 -14.17
C ASP A 71 15.78 6.75 -14.84
N ILE A 72 14.91 7.55 -14.22
CA ILE A 72 13.55 7.79 -14.69
C ILE A 72 13.50 9.18 -15.32
N ASP A 73 13.20 9.23 -16.61
CA ASP A 73 12.75 10.44 -17.29
C ASP A 73 11.29 10.72 -16.93
N TRP A 74 11.08 11.52 -15.90
CA TRP A 74 9.74 11.91 -15.44
C TRP A 74 8.91 12.63 -16.51
N SER A 75 9.55 13.18 -17.55
CA SER A 75 8.87 13.83 -18.67
C SER A 75 8.33 12.84 -19.71
N HIS A 76 8.79 11.58 -19.65
CA HIS A 76 8.45 10.50 -20.58
C HIS A 76 7.93 9.28 -19.84
N ILE A 77 6.75 9.39 -19.22
CA ILE A 77 6.07 8.23 -18.63
C ILE A 77 4.71 8.08 -19.30
N TYR A 78 4.45 6.92 -19.89
CA TYR A 78 3.26 6.67 -20.67
C TYR A 78 2.49 5.45 -20.17
N ARG A 79 1.18 5.65 -19.98
CA ARG A 79 0.23 4.59 -19.64
C ARG A 79 -0.80 4.50 -20.74
N ARG A 80 -0.87 3.37 -21.45
CA ARG A 80 -1.83 3.15 -22.56
C ARG A 80 -1.81 4.30 -23.59
N GLN A 81 -0.62 4.70 -24.04
CA GLN A 81 -0.39 5.82 -25.00
C GLN A 81 -0.70 7.23 -24.47
N SER A 82 -1.21 7.36 -23.25
CA SER A 82 -1.40 8.65 -22.60
C SER A 82 -0.20 8.99 -21.73
N ARG A 83 0.39 10.17 -21.95
CA ARG A 83 1.48 10.68 -21.11
C ARG A 83 0.96 11.10 -19.75
N LEU A 84 1.61 10.64 -18.69
CA LEU A 84 1.31 11.06 -17.32
C LEU A 84 1.90 12.44 -17.05
N VAL A 85 1.21 13.24 -16.26
CA VAL A 85 1.70 14.57 -15.85
C VAL A 85 2.87 14.39 -14.88
N PRO A 86 4.08 14.91 -15.18
CA PRO A 86 5.27 14.70 -14.36
C PRO A 86 5.07 15.15 -12.91
N ALA A 87 4.41 16.28 -12.68
CA ALA A 87 4.13 16.81 -11.34
C ALA A 87 3.21 15.91 -10.50
N ARG A 88 2.46 15.00 -11.14
CA ARG A 88 1.48 14.11 -10.50
C ARG A 88 1.99 12.67 -10.37
N VAL A 89 3.19 12.36 -10.83
CA VAL A 89 3.83 11.05 -10.68
C VAL A 89 5.10 11.17 -9.85
N GLY A 90 5.39 10.17 -9.02
CA GLY A 90 6.64 10.11 -8.27
C GLY A 90 6.86 8.75 -7.63
N TYR A 91 8.00 8.59 -6.96
CA TYR A 91 8.31 7.37 -6.24
C TYR A 91 7.28 7.12 -5.12
N ARG A 92 6.93 5.84 -4.95
CA ARG A 92 6.11 5.42 -3.82
C ARG A 92 7.01 5.01 -2.66
N VAL A 93 7.22 5.94 -1.73
CA VAL A 93 8.01 5.71 -0.51
C VAL A 93 7.16 4.91 0.48
N ARG A 94 7.61 3.68 0.81
CA ARG A 94 7.00 2.85 1.84
C ARG A 94 7.69 3.06 3.18
N HIS A 95 6.88 3.11 4.24
CA HIS A 95 7.41 3.15 5.60
C HIS A 95 8.03 1.80 5.98
N LYS A 96 9.12 1.80 6.78
CA LYS A 96 9.86 0.57 7.18
C LYS A 96 8.95 -0.50 7.79
N SER A 97 7.90 -0.11 8.49
CA SER A 97 6.90 -1.04 9.07
C SER A 97 6.09 -1.80 8.01
N GLN A 98 5.88 -1.23 6.82
CA GLN A 98 5.13 -1.88 5.73
C GLN A 98 5.97 -2.88 4.93
N LEU A 99 7.28 -2.89 5.16
CA LEU A 99 8.22 -3.84 4.57
C LEU A 99 8.47 -5.04 5.48
N LYS A 100 8.05 -4.95 6.76
CA LYS A 100 8.12 -6.05 7.73
C LYS A 100 7.05 -7.09 7.43
N GLY A 101 7.29 -7.89 6.40
CA GLY A 101 6.54 -9.10 6.13
C GLY A 101 7.43 -10.11 5.43
N ALA A 102 7.49 -11.34 5.91
CA ALA A 102 8.29 -12.43 5.32
C ALA A 102 7.75 -12.92 3.96
N ARG A 103 6.88 -12.14 3.30
CA ARG A 103 6.28 -12.51 2.03
C ARG A 103 7.31 -12.28 0.93
N LYS A 104 7.64 -13.36 0.20
CA LYS A 104 8.49 -13.29 -0.99
C LYS A 104 7.96 -12.20 -1.93
N ILE A 105 8.81 -11.23 -2.25
CA ILE A 105 8.52 -10.20 -3.24
C ILE A 105 8.35 -10.88 -4.60
N ALA A 106 7.31 -10.49 -5.34
CA ALA A 106 7.07 -11.04 -6.66
C ALA A 106 8.23 -10.73 -7.62
N SER A 107 8.62 -11.69 -8.46
CA SER A 107 9.80 -11.57 -9.33
C SER A 107 9.71 -10.43 -10.34
N PHE A 108 8.50 -10.01 -10.74
CA PHE A 108 8.32 -8.91 -11.69
C PHE A 108 8.89 -7.57 -11.19
N TRP A 109 9.06 -7.40 -9.87
CA TRP A 109 9.68 -6.21 -9.30
C TRP A 109 11.16 -6.05 -9.67
N GLN A 110 11.82 -7.10 -10.17
CA GLN A 110 13.20 -7.00 -10.66
C GLN A 110 13.31 -6.23 -12.00
N TYR A 111 12.19 -6.08 -12.71
CA TYR A 111 12.15 -5.49 -14.06
C TYR A 111 11.56 -4.08 -14.09
N GLY A 112 11.16 -3.53 -12.94
CA GLY A 112 10.55 -2.22 -12.87
C GLY A 112 10.44 -1.69 -11.45
N VAL A 113 9.90 -0.49 -11.31
CA VAL A 113 9.83 0.23 -10.04
C VAL A 113 8.41 0.67 -9.70
N GLU A 114 8.10 0.71 -8.41
CA GLU A 114 6.82 1.19 -7.92
C GLU A 114 6.77 2.72 -7.88
N LEU A 115 5.78 3.26 -8.58
CA LEU A 115 5.44 4.67 -8.58
C LEU A 115 4.04 4.88 -8.00
N GLN A 116 3.72 6.12 -7.66
CA GLN A 116 2.37 6.56 -7.38
C GLN A 116 2.00 7.74 -8.28
N TYR A 117 0.73 7.77 -8.68
CA TYR A 117 0.14 8.86 -9.46
C TYR A 117 -1.02 9.48 -8.69
N LEU A 118 -1.01 10.80 -8.53
CA LEU A 118 -2.09 11.57 -7.94
C LEU A 118 -3.18 11.77 -9.00
N GLU A 119 -4.36 11.19 -8.79
CA GLU A 119 -5.54 11.35 -9.65
C GLU A 119 -6.24 12.70 -9.39
N ASP A 120 -7.15 13.11 -10.28
CA ASP A 120 -7.81 14.43 -10.21
C ASP A 120 -8.80 14.52 -9.04
N ASP A 121 -9.30 13.36 -8.58
CA ASP A 121 -10.14 13.23 -7.39
C ASP A 121 -9.33 13.28 -6.07
N GLY A 122 -8.00 13.45 -6.15
CA GLY A 122 -7.09 13.45 -5.01
C GLY A 122 -6.71 12.06 -4.52
N SER A 123 -7.17 10.99 -5.19
CA SER A 123 -6.77 9.62 -4.89
C SER A 123 -5.38 9.28 -5.46
N TYR A 124 -4.78 8.18 -5.00
CA TYR A 124 -3.49 7.72 -5.49
C TYR A 124 -3.60 6.38 -6.20
N THR A 125 -3.18 6.34 -7.46
CA THR A 125 -3.03 5.11 -8.23
C THR A 125 -1.60 4.57 -8.09
N ARG A 126 -1.48 3.28 -7.75
CA ARG A 126 -0.19 2.59 -7.73
C ARG A 126 0.19 2.15 -9.13
N LEU A 127 1.42 2.46 -9.51
CA LEU A 127 1.95 2.21 -10.84
C LEU A 127 3.22 1.37 -10.77
N TRP A 128 3.48 0.61 -11.83
CA TRP A 128 4.70 -0.14 -12.08
C TRP A 128 5.28 0.30 -13.42
N LEU A 129 6.51 0.82 -13.41
CA LEU A 129 7.23 1.28 -14.58
C LEU A 129 8.23 0.21 -15.04
N CYS A 130 8.10 -0.36 -16.26
CA CYS A 130 9.08 -1.30 -16.83
C CYS A 130 10.36 -0.54 -17.17
N LYS A 131 11.50 -0.96 -16.61
CA LYS A 131 12.82 -0.38 -16.89
C LYS A 131 13.14 -0.43 -18.38
N ALA A 132 12.97 -1.57 -19.02
CA ALA A 132 13.30 -1.76 -20.44
C ALA A 132 12.46 -0.88 -21.36
N CYS A 133 11.15 -0.87 -21.19
CA CYS A 133 10.26 -0.03 -22.00
C CYS A 133 10.52 1.46 -21.79
N HIS A 134 10.80 1.86 -20.55
CA HIS A 134 11.10 3.26 -20.25
C HIS A 134 12.41 3.73 -20.90
N LEU A 135 13.48 2.94 -20.78
CA LEU A 135 14.77 3.24 -21.42
C LEU A 135 14.68 3.23 -22.96
N ASN A 136 13.78 2.43 -23.53
CA ASN A 136 13.49 2.39 -24.97
C ASN A 136 12.47 3.46 -25.41
N ARG A 137 11.97 4.31 -24.51
CA ARG A 137 10.97 5.36 -24.77
C ARG A 137 9.65 4.85 -25.37
N GLU A 138 9.23 3.65 -24.98
CA GLU A 138 7.94 3.08 -25.38
C GLU A 138 6.76 3.92 -24.85
N LEU A 139 5.65 3.95 -25.59
CA LEU A 139 4.43 4.71 -25.24
C LEU A 139 3.48 3.95 -24.31
N ASP A 140 3.95 2.87 -23.70
CA ASP A 140 3.16 2.03 -22.79
C ASP A 140 4.08 1.34 -21.78
N ASP A 141 5.04 2.11 -21.24
CA ASP A 141 6.07 1.67 -20.30
C ASP A 141 5.54 1.52 -18.86
N CYS A 142 4.39 2.12 -18.55
CA CYS A 142 3.80 2.13 -17.23
C CYS A 142 2.48 1.31 -17.14
N LYS A 143 2.33 0.54 -16.06
CA LYS A 143 1.13 -0.28 -15.74
C LYS A 143 0.55 0.07 -14.38
N ALA A 144 -0.75 -0.15 -14.19
CA ALA A 144 -1.35 -0.09 -12.86
C ALA A 144 -1.01 -1.35 -12.06
N VAL A 145 -0.90 -1.20 -10.74
CA VAL A 145 -0.68 -2.31 -9.79
C VAL A 145 -2.03 -2.69 -9.16
N ASP A 146 -2.97 -3.05 -10.01
CA ASP A 146 -4.29 -3.58 -9.65
C ASP A 146 -4.27 -5.12 -9.60
N ALA A 147 -3.63 -5.75 -10.58
CA ALA A 147 -3.40 -7.18 -10.68
C ALA A 147 -2.03 -7.48 -11.32
N THR A 148 -1.44 -8.63 -10.98
CA THR A 148 -0.11 -9.01 -11.49
C THR A 148 -0.14 -9.54 -12.92
N HIS A 149 -1.29 -10.01 -13.40
CA HIS A 149 -1.44 -10.61 -14.74
C HIS A 149 -1.02 -9.67 -15.88
N HIS A 150 -1.42 -8.40 -15.81
CA HIS A 150 -1.08 -7.41 -16.85
C HIS A 150 0.42 -7.12 -16.89
N ILE A 151 1.08 -7.09 -15.73
CA ILE A 151 2.54 -6.91 -15.63
C ILE A 151 3.25 -8.14 -16.20
N VAL A 152 2.83 -9.35 -15.81
CA VAL A 152 3.42 -10.60 -16.31
C VAL A 152 3.26 -10.72 -17.84
N ASN A 153 2.09 -10.38 -18.38
CA ASN A 153 1.88 -10.40 -19.83
C ASN A 153 2.68 -9.33 -20.57
N HIS A 154 2.90 -8.17 -19.93
CA HIS A 154 3.80 -7.16 -20.48
C HIS A 154 5.25 -7.68 -20.53
N LEU A 155 5.73 -8.36 -19.48
CA LEU A 155 7.07 -8.95 -19.44
C LEU A 155 7.28 -10.04 -20.51
N LYS A 156 6.23 -10.80 -20.86
CA LYS A 156 6.29 -11.79 -21.95
C LYS A 156 6.54 -11.17 -23.33
N LYS A 157 6.37 -9.87 -23.51
CA LYS A 157 6.74 -9.19 -24.76
C LYS A 157 8.27 -9.16 -24.88
N SER A 158 8.77 -9.50 -26.07
CA SER A 158 10.20 -9.62 -26.37
C SER A 158 11.03 -8.38 -25.98
N THR A 159 10.44 -7.19 -26.00
CA THR A 159 11.15 -5.95 -25.68
C THR A 159 11.39 -5.69 -24.18
N CYS A 160 10.61 -6.28 -23.26
CA CYS A 160 10.79 -6.04 -21.81
C CYS A 160 11.63 -7.15 -21.12
N SER A 161 11.90 -8.27 -21.79
CA SER A 161 12.76 -9.38 -21.29
C SER A 161 14.25 -9.30 -21.70
N THR A 162 14.62 -8.41 -22.63
CA THR A 162 15.89 -8.53 -23.39
C THR A 162 17.01 -7.58 -22.94
N LEU A 163 16.96 -7.05 -21.71
CA LEU A 163 18.07 -6.23 -21.17
C LEU A 163 19.26 -7.06 -20.62
N THR A 164 19.53 -8.25 -21.16
CA THR A 164 20.58 -9.16 -20.65
C THR A 164 21.63 -9.59 -21.67
N LEU A 165 21.72 -8.97 -22.85
CA LEU A 165 22.81 -9.27 -23.79
C LEU A 165 23.31 -7.99 -24.48
N GLY A 166 24.36 -7.42 -23.90
CA GLY A 166 25.21 -6.38 -24.45
C GLY A 166 26.54 -6.43 -23.74
#